data_AF-A0A962ZNW5-F1
#
_entry.id   AF-A0A962ZNW5-F1
#
_cell.length_a   1.000
_cell.length_b   1.000
_cell.length_c   1.000
_cell.angle_alpha   90.00
_cell.angle_beta   90.00
_cell.angle_gamma   90.00
#
_symmetry.space_group_name_H-M   'P 1'
#
loop_
_entity.id
_entity.type
_entity.pdbx_description
1 polymer ?
#
loop_
_entity_poly.entity_id
_entity_poly.type
_entity_poly.pdbx_seq_one_letter_code
_entity_poly.pdbx_strand_id
1 'polypeptide(L)' 'HDFKRHNAYSELEIAQKRAAIENILIPDAVATHMDRLRQAGFAHVGVWLRWFNFVSFVAIRGK' A
#
# COMPACT_ATOMS: atom_id res chain seq x y z
N HIS A 1 -40.26 -11.44 7.47
CA HIS A 1 -39.46 -10.55 8.32
C HIS A 1 -37.99 -10.67 7.86
N ASP A 2 -37.75 -10.57 6.54
CA ASP A 2 -36.52 -11.12 5.93
C ASP A 2 -35.76 -10.11 5.06
N PHE A 3 -36.35 -8.93 4.82
CA PHE A 3 -35.69 -7.86 4.07
C PHE A 3 -34.67 -7.08 4.92
N LYS A 4 -34.77 -7.14 6.25
CA LYS A 4 -33.90 -6.39 7.18
C LYS A 4 -32.61 -7.12 7.58
N ARG A 5 -32.43 -8.39 7.18
CA ARG A 5 -31.20 -9.16 7.51
C ARG A 5 -30.05 -8.98 6.50
N HIS A 6 -30.35 -8.69 5.24
CA HIS A 6 -29.32 -8.61 4.19
C HIS A 6 -28.64 -7.24 4.04
N ASN A 7 -29.31 -6.14 4.42
CA ASN A 7 -28.72 -4.80 4.30
C ASN A 7 -27.69 -4.47 5.42
N ALA A 8 -27.80 -5.09 6.60
CA ALA A 8 -26.85 -4.84 7.71
C ALA A 8 -25.58 -5.71 7.65
N TYR A 9 -25.67 -6.93 7.10
CA TYR A 9 -24.49 -7.79 6.91
C TYR A 9 -23.57 -7.28 5.79
N SER A 10 -24.16 -6.77 4.69
CA SER A 10 -23.41 -6.20 3.56
C SER A 10 -22.57 -4.97 3.97
N GLU A 11 -23.13 -4.05 4.76
CA GLU A 11 -22.39 -2.88 5.23
C GLU A 11 -21.29 -3.24 6.24
N LEU A 12 -21.54 -4.19 7.14
CA LEU A 12 -20.55 -4.61 8.14
C LEU A 12 -19.36 -5.34 7.50
N GLU A 13 -19.61 -6.20 6.51
CA GLU A 13 -18.55 -6.91 5.77
C GLU A 13 -17.74 -5.95 4.88
N ILE A 14 -18.40 -4.96 4.26
CA ILE A 14 -17.71 -3.91 3.50
C ILE A 14 -16.88 -3.01 4.44
N ALA A 15 -17.43 -2.66 5.61
CA ALA A 15 -16.72 -1.89 6.64
C ALA A 15 -15.52 -2.67 7.21
N GLN A 16 -15.66 -3.98 7.44
CA GLN A 16 -14.56 -4.85 7.86
C GLN A 16 -13.49 -4.98 6.78
N LYS A 17 -13.86 -5.14 5.50
CA LYS A 17 -12.87 -5.14 4.40
C LYS A 17 -12.15 -3.79 4.27
N ARG A 18 -12.86 -2.66 4.42
CA ARG A 18 -12.24 -1.32 4.43
C ARG A 18 -11.29 -1.14 5.60
N ALA A 19 -11.73 -1.47 6.81
CA ALA A 19 -10.93 -1.36 8.03
C ALA A 19 -9.72 -2.31 8.03
N ALA A 20 -9.85 -3.50 7.43
CA ALA A 20 -8.75 -4.44 7.26
C ALA A 20 -7.70 -3.93 6.28
N ILE A 21 -8.08 -3.19 5.22
CA ILE A 21 -7.11 -2.62 4.27
C ILE A 21 -6.44 -1.37 4.84
N GLU A 22 -7.20 -0.52 5.54
CA GLU A 22 -6.67 0.72 6.12
C GLU A 22 -5.69 0.50 7.28
N ASN A 23 -5.90 -0.51 8.12
CA ASN A 23 -4.98 -0.83 9.23
C ASN A 23 -3.72 -1.60 8.82
N ILE A 24 -3.59 -2.02 7.55
CA ILE A 24 -2.43 -2.79 7.06
C ILE A 24 -1.43 -1.88 6.32
N LEU A 25 -1.86 -0.72 5.84
CA LEU A 25 -1.00 0.22 5.11
C LEU A 25 -0.31 1.18 6.08
N ILE A 26 0.67 0.69 6.83
CA ILE A 26 1.62 1.54 7.56
C ILE A 26 2.52 2.21 6.50
N PRO A 27 2.41 3.53 6.26
CA PRO A 27 3.21 4.18 5.22
C PRO A 27 4.65 4.31 5.71
N ASP A 28 5.56 3.67 5.00
CA ASP A 28 7.00 3.85 5.21
C ASP A 28 7.46 5.14 4.50
N ALA A 29 8.46 5.80 5.08
CA ALA A 29 9.10 6.94 4.43
C ALA A 29 9.79 6.51 3.13
N VAL A 30 9.86 7.42 2.16
CA VAL A 30 10.55 7.20 0.87
C VAL A 30 11.97 6.68 1.07
N ALA A 31 12.69 7.23 2.06
CA ALA A 31 14.04 6.81 2.41
C ALA A 31 14.10 5.33 2.82
N THR A 32 13.16 4.85 3.64
CA THR A 32 13.06 3.44 4.06
C THR A 32 12.92 2.52 2.85
N HIS A 33 12.07 2.87 1.88
CA HIS A 33 11.93 2.10 0.64
C HIS A 33 13.20 2.12 -0.21
N MET A 34 13.88 3.27 -0.32
CA MET A 34 15.14 3.38 -1.07
C MET A 34 16.25 2.51 -0.45
N ASP A 35 16.36 2.50 0.88
CA ASP A 35 17.36 1.71 1.58
C ASP A 35 17.09 0.21 1.46
N ARG A 36 15.82 -0.22 1.54
CA ARG A 36 15.45 -1.62 1.27
C ARG A 36 15.81 -2.05 -0.15
N LEU A 37 15.58 -1.20 -1.15
CA LEU A 37 15.96 -1.48 -2.53
C LEU A 37 17.49 -1.55 -2.71
N ARG A 38 18.25 -0.68 -2.04
CA ARG A 38 19.73 -0.79 -2.03
C ARG A 38 20.21 -2.08 -1.37
N GLN A 39 19.63 -2.44 -0.23
CA GLN A 39 19.94 -3.69 0.47
C GLN A 39 19.59 -4.93 -0.35
N ALA A 40 18.55 -4.87 -1.18
CA ALA A 40 18.17 -5.93 -2.12
C ALA A 40 19.14 -6.07 -3.31
N GLY A 41 20.16 -5.21 -3.44
CA GLY A 41 21.20 -5.29 -4.47
C GLY A 41 20.93 -4.47 -5.73
N PHE A 42 19.97 -3.52 -5.70
CA PHE A 42 19.82 -2.55 -6.78
C PHE A 42 20.91 -1.47 -6.69
N ALA A 43 21.66 -1.27 -7.77
CA ALA A 43 22.77 -0.30 -7.80
C ALA A 43 22.26 1.14 -7.92
N HIS A 44 21.15 1.35 -8.62
CA HIS A 44 20.51 2.65 -8.74
C HIS A 44 19.05 2.54 -8.34
N VAL A 45 18.61 3.44 -7.46
CA VAL A 45 17.23 3.52 -6.98
C VAL A 45 16.82 4.99 -6.96
N GLY A 46 15.66 5.30 -7.53
CA GLY A 46 15.12 6.65 -7.58
C GLY A 46 13.59 6.67 -7.58
N VAL A 47 13.02 7.82 -7.20
CA VAL A 47 11.58 8.06 -7.33
C VAL A 47 11.31 8.51 -8.76
N TRP A 48 10.51 7.73 -9.49
CA TRP A 48 10.10 8.03 -10.86
C TRP A 48 8.92 9.01 -10.89
N LEU A 49 7.94 8.80 -10.01
CA LEU A 49 6.72 9.61 -9.92
C LEU A 49 6.34 9.78 -8.47
N ARG A 50 5.90 10.98 -8.11
CA ARG A 50 5.26 11.27 -6.83
C ARG A 50 3.92 11.94 -7.08
N TRP A 51 2.87 11.40 -6.47
CA TRP A 51 1.53 11.97 -6.49
C TRP A 51 0.98 11.99 -5.07
N PHE A 52 0.96 13.17 -4.46
CA PHE A 52 0.66 13.37 -3.03
C PHE A 52 1.50 12.43 -2.14
N ASN A 53 0.84 11.55 -1.39
CA ASN A 53 1.45 10.59 -0.48
C ASN A 53 1.86 9.27 -1.17
N PHE A 54 1.62 9.14 -2.48
CA PHE A 54 2.00 7.99 -3.27
C PHE A 54 3.28 8.26 -4.05
N VAL A 55 4.17 7.27 -4.06
CA VAL A 55 5.42 7.31 -4.80
C VAL A 55 5.60 6.03 -5.61
N SER A 56 6.13 6.17 -6.81
CA SER A 56 6.58 5.05 -7.64
C SER A 56 8.10 5.08 -7.73
N PHE A 57 8.74 3.94 -7.51
CA PHE A 57 10.18 3.79 -7.54
C PHE A 57 10.63 3.12 -8.84
N VAL A 58 11.77 3.56 -9.36
CA VAL A 58 12.53 2.86 -10.39
C VAL A 58 13.83 2.37 -9.78
N ALA A 59 14.15 1.10 -9.97
CA ALA A 59 15.36 0.47 -9.48
C ALA A 59 16.05 -0.32 -10.59
N ILE A 60 17.35 -0.12 -10.75
CA ILE A 60 18.18 -0.73 -11.79
C ILE A 60 19.25 -1.58 -11.13
N ARG A 61 19.31 -2.86 -11.51
CA ARG A 61 20.37 -3.77 -11.07
C ARG A 61 21.68 -3.38 -11.74
N GLY A 62 22.74 -3.19 -10.96
CA GLY A 62 24.09 -3.01 -11.51
C GLY A 62 24.51 -4.26 -12.29
N LYS A 63 25.40 -4.09 -13.27
CA LYS A 63 26.05 -5.23 -13.93
C LYS A 63 26.97 -5.95 -12.96
#